data_AF-A0A8X6U6A0-F1
#
_entry.id   AF-A0A8X6U6A0-F1
#
_cell.length_a   1.000
_cell.length_b   1.000
_cell.length_c   1.000
_cell.angle_alpha   90.00
_cell.angle_beta   90.00
_cell.angle_gamma   90.00
#
_symmetry.space_group_name_H-M   'P 1'
#
loop_
_entity.id
_entity.type
_entity.pdbx_description
1 polymer ?
#
loop_
_entity_poly.entity_id
_entity_poly.type
_entity_poly.pdbx_seq_one_letter_code
_entity_poly.pdbx_strand_id
1 'polypeptide(L)'
;VTPENILCIHPSEDKCPGIKKIQEELKSWEWQFGRTPQFSITKSFPVSFPLFDSETKKHVFNVVIHMIVVKGRIQSINFEPKVLKNESYETLNRSIVNSCLSPKILDTCSKWVLDCDDKIVCEFVQYCISDMILDIFQ
;
A
#
# COMPACT_ATOMS: atom_id res chain seq x y z
N VAL A 1 16.47 -14.97 -49.15
CA VAL A 1 16.66 -15.64 -47.85
C VAL A 1 15.78 -16.88 -47.86
N THR A 2 16.37 -18.07 -48.02
CA THR A 2 15.62 -19.33 -48.07
C THR A 2 15.08 -19.69 -46.68
N PRO A 3 13.92 -20.36 -46.55
CA PRO A 3 13.25 -20.62 -45.27
C PRO A 3 13.97 -21.64 -44.37
N GLU A 4 15.06 -22.25 -44.84
CA GLU A 4 15.62 -23.49 -44.28
C GLU A 4 16.51 -23.30 -43.04
N ASN A 5 16.73 -22.07 -42.57
CA ASN A 5 17.64 -21.81 -41.44
C ASN A 5 16.95 -21.19 -40.22
N ILE A 6 15.68 -21.50 -39.97
CA ILE A 6 15.00 -21.09 -38.72
C ILE A 6 15.09 -22.23 -37.71
N LEU A 7 16.02 -22.10 -36.76
CA LEU A 7 16.13 -23.03 -35.63
C LEU A 7 15.09 -22.67 -34.57
N CYS A 8 14.07 -23.50 -34.41
CA CYS A 8 13.06 -23.31 -33.37
C CYS A 8 13.61 -23.83 -32.03
N ILE A 9 14.05 -22.90 -31.16
CA ILE A 9 14.52 -23.23 -29.81
C ILE A 9 13.32 -23.16 -28.87
N HIS A 10 12.98 -24.29 -28.25
CA HIS A 10 12.07 -24.31 -27.11
C HIS A 10 12.88 -24.02 -25.84
N PRO A 11 12.59 -22.93 -25.10
CA PRO A 11 13.31 -22.61 -23.88
C PRO A 11 13.01 -23.67 -22.82
N SER A 12 14.05 -24.38 -22.39
CA SER A 12 13.98 -25.40 -21.35
C SER A 12 15.28 -25.41 -20.54
N GLU A 13 15.29 -26.01 -19.36
CA GLU A 13 16.44 -25.94 -18.46
C GLU A 13 17.69 -26.61 -19.04
N ASP A 14 17.51 -27.63 -19.88
CA ASP A 14 18.56 -28.34 -20.62
C ASP A 14 19.18 -27.50 -21.75
N LYS A 15 18.39 -26.62 -22.40
CA LYS A 15 18.84 -25.76 -23.50
C LYS A 15 19.24 -24.36 -23.05
N CYS A 16 18.71 -23.93 -21.92
CA CYS A 16 18.92 -22.62 -21.31
C CYS A 16 19.05 -22.78 -19.78
N PRO A 17 20.22 -23.23 -19.28
CA PRO A 17 20.43 -23.42 -17.84
C PRO A 17 20.17 -22.13 -17.05
N GLY A 18 19.42 -22.23 -15.96
CA GLY A 18 19.03 -21.10 -15.12
C GLY A 18 17.76 -20.38 -15.58
N ILE A 19 17.12 -20.77 -16.69
CA ILE A 19 15.94 -20.06 -17.21
C ILE A 19 14.78 -20.08 -16.22
N LYS A 20 14.55 -21.19 -15.51
CA LYS A 20 13.52 -21.24 -14.45
C LYS A 20 13.81 -20.26 -13.33
N LYS A 21 15.06 -20.23 -12.85
CA LYS A 21 15.49 -19.30 -11.80
C LYS A 21 15.31 -17.84 -12.23
N ILE A 22 15.72 -17.50 -13.45
CA ILE A 22 15.51 -16.16 -14.01
C ILE A 22 14.02 -15.85 -14.11
N GLN A 23 13.18 -16.78 -14.56
CA GLN A 23 11.73 -16.57 -14.61
C GLN A 23 11.12 -16.35 -13.22
N GLU A 24 11.56 -17.10 -12.21
CA GLU A 24 11.14 -16.94 -10.82
C GLU A 24 11.58 -15.57 -10.27
N GLU A 25 12.84 -15.19 -10.49
CA GLU A 25 13.36 -13.87 -10.09
C GLU A 25 12.58 -12.74 -10.76
N LEU A 26 12.36 -12.80 -12.08
CA LEU A 26 11.60 -11.78 -12.82
C LEU A 26 10.14 -11.65 -12.37
N LYS A 27 9.57 -12.71 -11.78
CA LYS A 27 8.21 -12.74 -11.20
C LYS A 27 8.18 -12.40 -9.71
N SER A 28 9.34 -12.26 -9.06
CA SER A 28 9.42 -11.94 -7.63
C SER A 28 9.00 -10.49 -7.37
N TRP A 29 8.51 -10.23 -6.15
CA TRP A 29 8.18 -8.88 -5.69
C TRP A 29 9.42 -7.97 -5.72
N GLU A 30 10.55 -8.52 -5.29
CA GLU A 30 11.84 -7.84 -5.23
C GLU A 30 12.27 -7.32 -6.61
N TRP A 31 11.92 -8.04 -7.68
CA TRP A 31 12.19 -7.59 -9.03
C TRP A 31 11.13 -6.61 -9.55
N GLN A 32 9.84 -6.98 -9.45
CA GLN A 32 8.76 -6.19 -10.05
C GLN A 32 8.56 -4.82 -9.38
N PHE A 33 8.76 -4.74 -8.06
CA PHE A 33 8.48 -3.53 -7.26
C PHE A 33 9.63 -3.17 -6.31
N GLY A 34 10.45 -4.14 -5.91
CA GLY A 34 11.59 -3.92 -5.01
C GLY A 34 12.68 -3.00 -5.57
N ARG A 35 12.67 -2.76 -6.89
CA ARG A 35 13.59 -1.86 -7.59
C ARG A 35 13.01 -0.46 -7.84
N THR A 36 11.75 -0.21 -7.49
CA THR A 36 11.14 1.11 -7.64
C THR A 36 11.88 2.13 -6.75
N PRO A 37 12.22 3.33 -7.28
CA PRO A 37 12.78 4.41 -6.46
C PRO A 37 11.88 4.74 -5.27
N GLN A 38 12.43 5.41 -4.28
CA GLN A 38 11.60 5.97 -3.22
C GLN A 38 10.61 6.98 -3.81
N PHE A 39 9.36 6.91 -3.35
CA PHE A 39 8.33 7.90 -3.66
C PHE A 39 7.43 8.13 -2.45
N SER A 40 6.65 9.21 -2.50
CA SER A 40 5.66 9.56 -1.49
C SER A 40 4.28 9.71 -2.11
N ILE A 41 3.27 9.18 -1.43
CA ILE A 41 1.86 9.36 -1.79
C ILE A 41 1.28 10.33 -0.76
N THR A 42 0.65 11.40 -1.23
CA THR A 42 -0.04 12.36 -0.38
C THR A 42 -1.46 12.52 -0.88
N LYS A 43 -2.45 12.33 0.00
CA LYS A 43 -3.86 12.53 -0.34
C LYS A 43 -4.60 13.23 0.80
N SER A 44 -5.50 14.13 0.44
CA SER A 44 -6.32 14.90 1.38
C SER A 44 -7.75 14.39 1.36
N PHE A 45 -8.31 14.14 2.53
CA PHE A 45 -9.66 13.65 2.71
C PHE A 45 -10.50 14.67 3.46
N PRO A 46 -11.61 15.14 2.89
CA PRO A 46 -12.54 16.01 3.60
C PRO A 46 -13.27 15.22 4.67
N VAL A 47 -13.32 15.78 5.87
CA VAL A 47 -13.89 15.13 7.05
C VAL A 47 -14.99 15.98 7.63
N SER A 48 -16.17 15.37 7.78
CA SER A 48 -17.32 15.96 8.45
C SER A 48 -17.76 15.07 9.61
N PHE A 49 -16.98 15.04 10.69
CA PHE A 49 -17.38 14.35 11.93
C PHE A 49 -18.02 15.33 12.91
N PRO A 50 -19.08 14.93 13.63
CA PRO A 50 -19.53 15.61 14.85
C PRO A 50 -18.61 15.36 16.07
N LEU A 51 -17.44 14.73 15.88
CA LEU A 51 -16.57 14.23 16.96
C LEU A 51 -15.63 15.28 17.59
N PHE A 52 -15.41 16.42 16.93
CA PHE A 52 -14.39 17.39 17.33
C PHE A 52 -14.93 18.70 17.91
N ASP A 53 -16.26 18.90 17.93
CA ASP A 53 -16.83 20.12 18.51
C ASP A 53 -18.27 19.91 19.00
N SER A 54 -18.49 20.12 20.30
CA SER A 54 -19.81 20.03 20.94
C SER A 54 -20.64 21.31 20.76
N GLU A 55 -20.08 22.38 20.22
CA GLU A 55 -20.80 23.65 20.04
C GLU A 55 -20.64 24.23 18.63
N THR A 56 -21.66 24.01 17.80
CA THR A 56 -22.07 24.96 16.75
C THR A 56 -21.05 25.36 15.68
N LYS A 57 -20.69 24.43 14.78
CA LYS A 57 -20.57 24.60 13.32
C LYS A 57 -20.04 23.30 12.71
N LYS A 58 -20.62 22.82 11.59
CA LYS A 58 -20.04 21.73 10.79
C LYS A 58 -18.72 22.22 10.18
N HIS A 59 -17.64 22.18 10.95
CA HIS A 59 -16.30 22.43 10.44
C HIS A 59 -15.88 21.23 9.63
N VAL A 60 -15.99 21.34 8.30
CA VAL A 60 -15.30 20.42 7.40
C VAL A 60 -13.82 20.76 7.52
N PHE A 61 -13.02 19.82 8.01
CA PHE A 61 -11.57 19.93 7.99
C PHE A 61 -11.00 18.82 7.11
N ASN A 62 -9.78 19.02 6.62
CA ASN A 62 -9.10 18.04 5.79
C ASN A 62 -8.12 17.24 6.64
N VAL A 63 -8.11 15.93 6.44
CA VAL A 63 -7.05 15.04 6.92
C VAL A 63 -6.15 14.71 5.76
N VAL A 64 -4.89 15.12 5.85
CA VAL A 64 -3.86 14.82 4.87
C VAL A 64 -3.11 13.58 5.33
N ILE A 65 -3.01 12.59 4.46
CA ILE A 65 -2.25 11.37 4.70
C ILE A 65 -0.99 11.42 3.86
N HIS A 66 0.16 11.26 4.51
CA HIS A 66 1.47 11.17 3.88
C HIS A 66 2.03 9.77 4.06
N MET A 67 2.19 9.03 2.95
CA MET A 67 2.77 7.69 2.93
C MET A 67 4.11 7.72 2.18
N ILE A 68 5.16 7.17 2.77
CA ILE A 68 6.47 7.02 2.13
C ILE A 68 6.66 5.55 1.75
N VAL A 69 7.03 5.31 0.50
CA VAL A 69 7.26 3.97 -0.05
C VAL A 69 8.70 3.86 -0.54
N VAL A 70 9.41 2.82 -0.10
CA VAL A 70 10.80 2.54 -0.46
C VAL A 70 10.87 1.10 -0.93
N LYS A 71 11.42 0.86 -2.14
CA LYS A 71 11.55 -0.50 -2.71
C LYS A 71 10.20 -1.26 -2.72
N GLY A 72 9.13 -0.57 -3.08
CA GLY A 72 7.78 -1.12 -3.11
C GLY A 72 7.19 -1.48 -1.74
N ARG A 73 7.79 -1.03 -0.63
CA ARG A 73 7.31 -1.29 0.74
C ARG A 73 6.97 0.02 1.44
N ILE A 74 5.91 0.01 2.25
CA ILE A 74 5.52 1.15 3.06
C ILE A 74 6.58 1.34 4.16
N GLN A 75 7.21 2.50 4.19
CA GLN A 75 8.15 2.86 5.25
C GLN A 75 7.48 3.67 6.36
N SER A 76 6.58 4.58 6.02
CA SER A 76 5.86 5.36 7.02
C SER A 76 4.50 5.79 6.52
N ILE A 77 3.58 6.00 7.46
CA ILE A 77 2.31 6.68 7.24
C ILE A 77 2.13 7.75 8.33
N ASN A 78 1.69 8.94 7.95
CA ASN A 78 1.43 10.04 8.86
C ASN A 78 0.11 10.73 8.49
N PHE A 79 -0.53 11.31 9.50
CA PHE A 79 -1.84 11.97 9.40
C PHE A 79 -1.73 13.40 9.93
N GLU A 80 -2.20 14.35 9.15
CA GLU A 80 -2.25 15.77 9.53
C GLU A 80 -3.67 16.32 9.35
N PRO A 81 -4.37 16.69 10.43
CA PRO A 81 -3.96 16.62 11.83
C PRO A 81 -3.87 15.18 12.36
N LYS A 82 -3.28 14.99 13.54
CA LYS A 82 -3.26 13.69 14.23
C LYS A 82 -4.69 13.27 14.59
N VAL A 83 -5.25 12.34 13.83
CA VAL A 83 -6.61 11.81 14.05
C VAL A 83 -6.64 10.59 14.97
N LEU A 84 -5.58 9.79 14.98
CA LEU A 84 -5.49 8.58 15.81
C LEU A 84 -4.91 8.88 17.19
N LYS A 85 -5.43 8.18 18.21
CA LYS A 85 -4.75 8.04 19.49
C LYS A 85 -3.43 7.30 19.29
N ASN A 86 -2.44 7.58 20.15
CA ASN A 86 -1.10 6.99 20.03
C ASN A 86 -1.15 5.45 19.95
N GLU A 87 -1.95 4.79 20.78
CA GLU A 87 -2.05 3.32 20.78
C GLU A 87 -2.55 2.77 19.44
N SER A 88 -3.63 3.34 18.89
CA SER A 88 -4.17 2.95 17.58
C SER A 88 -3.21 3.26 16.43
N TYR A 89 -2.46 4.36 16.52
CA TYR A 89 -1.43 4.70 15.55
C TYR A 89 -0.27 3.69 15.58
N GLU A 90 0.20 3.32 16.76
CA GLU A 90 1.27 2.32 16.93
C GLU A 90 0.85 0.92 16.45
N THR A 91 -0.39 0.50 16.72
CA THR A 91 -0.90 -0.79 16.23
C THR A 91 -1.09 -0.79 14.71
N LEU A 92 -1.51 0.34 14.13
CA LEU A 92 -1.58 0.50 12.68
C LEU A 92 -0.19 0.38 12.06
N ASN A 93 0.77 1.16 12.56
CA ASN A 93 2.15 1.15 12.06
C ASN A 93 2.76 -0.25 12.11
N ARG A 94 2.60 -0.96 13.24
CA ARG A 94 3.06 -2.33 13.37
C ARG A 94 2.47 -3.28 12.33
N SER A 95 1.23 -3.01 11.90
CA SER A 95 0.51 -3.84 10.94
C SER A 95 0.92 -3.57 9.49
N ILE A 96 1.21 -2.31 9.13
CA ILE A 96 1.40 -1.93 7.72
C ILE A 96 2.84 -1.55 7.35
N VAL A 97 3.65 -1.06 8.28
CA VAL A 97 5.04 -0.67 7.98
C VAL A 97 5.85 -1.91 7.61
N ASN A 98 6.72 -1.76 6.62
CA ASN A 98 7.47 -2.79 5.90
C ASN A 98 6.64 -3.77 5.05
N SER A 99 5.31 -3.64 5.03
CA SER A 99 4.47 -4.42 4.12
C SER A 99 4.67 -3.96 2.67
N CYS A 100 4.53 -4.91 1.74
CA CYS A 100 4.49 -4.63 0.32
C CYS A 100 3.29 -3.74 0.00
N LEU A 101 3.51 -2.61 -0.68
CA LEU A 101 2.45 -1.75 -1.18
C LEU A 101 1.62 -2.57 -2.18
N SER A 102 0.48 -3.11 -1.76
CA SER A 102 -0.34 -4.01 -2.57
C SER A 102 -1.78 -4.05 -2.03
N PRO A 103 -2.74 -4.55 -2.82
CA PRO A 103 -4.13 -4.70 -2.37
C PRO A 103 -4.31 -5.59 -1.11
N LYS A 104 -3.32 -6.43 -0.76
CA LYS A 104 -3.37 -7.25 0.47
C LYS A 104 -3.36 -6.41 1.76
N ILE A 105 -2.92 -5.14 1.69
CA ILE A 105 -2.97 -4.23 2.83
C ILE A 105 -4.41 -3.99 3.29
N LEU A 106 -5.38 -4.07 2.38
CA LEU A 106 -6.80 -3.88 2.71
C LEU A 106 -7.28 -4.89 3.77
N ASP A 107 -6.84 -6.15 3.67
CA ASP A 107 -7.15 -7.18 4.66
C ASP A 107 -6.50 -6.87 6.02
N THR A 108 -5.26 -6.39 6.00
CA THR A 108 -4.53 -5.98 7.21
C THR A 108 -5.21 -4.81 7.91
N CYS A 109 -5.61 -3.77 7.17
CA CYS A 109 -6.34 -2.64 7.73
C CYS A 109 -7.70 -3.08 8.28
N SER A 110 -8.40 -3.99 7.59
CA SER A 110 -9.69 -4.52 8.06
C SER A 110 -9.54 -5.25 9.40
N LYS A 111 -8.50 -6.06 9.57
CA LYS A 111 -8.20 -6.72 10.85
C LYS A 111 -7.83 -5.72 11.94
N TRP A 112 -6.99 -4.74 11.62
CA TRP A 112 -6.59 -3.70 12.57
C TRP A 112 -7.80 -2.93 13.12
N VAL A 113 -8.77 -2.58 12.28
CA VAL A 113 -10.00 -1.90 12.73
C VAL A 113 -10.80 -2.76 13.71
N LEU A 114 -10.82 -4.09 13.57
CA LEU A 114 -11.51 -4.99 14.50
C LEU A 114 -10.95 -4.93 15.93
N ASP A 115 -9.68 -4.60 16.08
CA ASP A 115 -8.99 -4.51 17.37
C ASP A 115 -8.92 -3.07 17.93
N CYS A 116 -9.39 -2.07 17.17
CA CYS A 116 -9.44 -0.67 17.63
C CYS A 116 -10.57 -0.41 18.64
N ASP A 117 -10.26 0.39 19.66
CA ASP A 117 -11.26 0.96 20.59
C ASP A 117 -12.12 2.04 19.93
N ASP A 118 -11.50 2.95 19.15
CA ASP A 118 -12.20 4.02 18.44
C ASP A 118 -12.57 3.58 17.02
N LYS A 119 -13.69 2.85 16.92
CA LYS A 119 -14.16 2.26 15.65
C LYS A 119 -14.37 3.30 14.57
N ILE A 120 -15.01 4.42 14.89
CA ILE A 120 -15.39 5.42 13.89
C ILE A 120 -14.13 6.04 13.25
N VAL A 121 -13.15 6.43 14.07
CA VAL A 121 -11.90 7.01 13.57
C VAL A 121 -11.06 5.96 12.83
N CYS A 122 -10.97 4.73 13.35
CA CYS A 122 -10.22 3.68 12.68
C CYS A 122 -10.84 3.26 11.34
N GLU A 123 -12.18 3.16 11.24
CA GLU A 123 -12.90 2.90 9.97
C GLU A 123 -12.66 4.01 8.95
N PHE A 124 -12.65 5.27 9.38
CA PHE A 124 -12.31 6.38 8.50
C PHE A 124 -10.87 6.29 7.97
N VAL A 125 -9.91 5.99 8.84
CA VAL A 125 -8.51 5.80 8.44
C VAL A 125 -8.37 4.62 7.49
N GLN A 126 -9.06 3.50 7.76
CA GLN A 126 -9.10 2.35 6.85
C GLN A 126 -9.64 2.76 5.47
N TYR A 127 -10.74 3.51 5.42
CA TYR A 127 -11.31 4.01 4.17
C TYR A 127 -10.27 4.83 3.40
N CYS A 128 -9.62 5.79 4.05
CA CYS A 128 -8.65 6.66 3.41
C CYS A 128 -7.44 5.88 2.86
N ILE A 129 -6.91 4.94 3.63
CA ILE A 129 -5.82 4.07 3.18
C ILE A 129 -6.29 3.22 1.99
N SER A 130 -7.49 2.65 2.07
CA SER A 130 -8.04 1.79 1.01
C SER A 130 -8.16 2.54 -0.30
N ASP A 131 -8.71 3.75 -0.24
CA ASP A 131 -8.87 4.64 -1.38
C ASP A 131 -7.52 5.04 -2.00
N MET A 132 -6.51 5.38 -1.17
CA MET A 132 -5.14 5.62 -1.65
C MET A 132 -4.52 4.39 -2.34
N ILE A 133 -4.73 3.19 -1.81
CA ILE A 133 -4.21 1.96 -2.41
C ILE A 133 -4.91 1.68 -3.74
N LEU A 134 -6.23 1.79 -3.80
CA LEU A 134 -7.00 1.51 -5.00
C LEU A 134 -6.62 2.47 -6.14
N ASP A 135 -6.40 3.76 -5.85
CA ASP A 135 -5.93 4.73 -6.86
C ASP A 135 -4.61 4.36 -7.53
N ILE A 136 -3.73 3.64 -6.84
CA ILE A 136 -2.42 3.23 -7.37
C ILE A 136 -2.54 2.00 -8.28
N PHE A 137 -3.53 1.14 -8.03
CA PHE A 137 -3.70 -0.15 -8.70
C PHE A 137 -4.87 -0.21 -9.69
N GLN A 138 -5.46 0.94 -10.03
CA GLN A 138 -6.47 1.09 -11.09
C GLN A 138 -5.89 0.84 -12.50
#